data_AF-A0A2H6GMG9-F1
#
_entry.id   AF-A0A2H6GMG9-F1
#
_cell.length_a   1.000
_cell.length_b   1.000
_cell.length_c   1.000
_cell.angle_alpha   90.00
_cell.angle_beta   90.00
_cell.angle_gamma   90.00
#
_symmetry.space_group_name_H-M   'P 1'
#
loop_
_entity.id
_entity.type
_entity.pdbx_description
1 polymer ?
#
loop_
_entity_poly.entity_id
_entity_poly.type
_entity_poly.pdbx_seq_one_letter_code
_entity_poly.pdbx_strand_id
1 'polypeptide(L)'
;MPPKEYFRKLIELYSESRETKYYNPNIFRGRSSSISSQLEDLTALFIALNNPDHCTYYIDQPVRFGSSKTRYPDIVIQNGDKTIENLIDVKADIGWNRDGMYKFCMEWEDRIKAVQGTETTFTDGKSKEKRHGKFSKRLKYHVLIATLENSGKTLKNDHDKIKNECSNVNLYLLSDGQHPNTYGLTQQDVLDKINIQDDEFRRFFENLKDTP
;
A
#
# COMPACT_ATOMS: atom_id res chain seq x y z
N MET A 1 14.85 -5.72 -0.38
CA MET A 1 14.50 -6.05 1.02
C MET A 1 13.63 -7.32 1.03
N PRO A 2 14.00 -8.40 1.75
CA PRO A 2 13.16 -9.60 1.83
C PRO A 2 11.80 -9.35 2.54
N PRO A 3 10.72 -10.08 2.20
CA PRO A 3 9.43 -9.95 2.87
C PRO A 3 9.47 -10.12 4.40
N LYS A 4 10.28 -11.06 4.92
CA LYS A 4 10.45 -11.26 6.37
C LYS A 4 10.99 -10.00 7.07
N GLU A 5 11.91 -9.28 6.42
CA GLU A 5 12.47 -8.03 6.95
C GLU A 5 11.43 -6.89 6.93
N TYR A 6 10.58 -6.84 5.91
CA TYR A 6 9.45 -5.91 5.85
C TYR A 6 8.49 -6.13 7.03
N PHE A 7 8.09 -7.39 7.30
CA PHE A 7 7.22 -7.70 8.44
C PHE A 7 7.89 -7.46 9.79
N ARG A 8 9.19 -7.74 9.92
CA ARG A 8 9.95 -7.39 11.13
C ARG A 8 9.85 -5.89 11.44
N LYS A 9 10.08 -5.03 10.45
CA LYS A 9 9.94 -3.57 10.58
C LYS A 9 8.50 -3.13 10.85
N LEU A 10 7.51 -3.78 10.25
CA LEU A 10 6.10 -3.50 10.53
C LEU A 10 5.72 -3.81 11.99
N ILE A 11 6.23 -4.91 12.54
CA ILE A 11 6.04 -5.27 13.96
C ILE A 11 6.71 -4.23 14.87
N GLU A 12 7.91 -3.76 14.53
CA GLU A 12 8.61 -2.68 15.25
C GLU A 12 7.75 -1.42 15.31
N LEU A 13 7.20 -0.96 14.17
CA LEU A 13 6.29 0.20 14.12
C LEU A 13 5.09 0.03 15.06
N TYR A 14 4.48 -1.15 15.07
CA TYR A 14 3.38 -1.44 15.99
C TYR A 14 3.81 -1.45 17.46
N SER A 15 4.98 -1.98 17.76
CA SER A 15 5.53 -1.98 19.11
C SER A 15 5.77 -0.56 19.61
N GLU A 16 6.41 0.28 18.81
CA GLU A 16 6.70 1.68 19.14
C GLU A 16 5.41 2.51 19.30
N SER A 17 4.40 2.25 18.47
CA SER A 17 3.11 2.93 18.55
C SER A 17 2.30 2.63 19.82
N ARG A 18 2.76 1.75 20.72
CA ARG A 18 2.14 1.53 22.03
C ARG A 18 2.49 2.64 23.02
N GLU A 19 3.62 3.31 22.84
CA GLU A 19 4.13 4.32 23.76
C GLU A 19 3.66 5.73 23.42
N THR A 20 3.33 6.53 24.45
CA THR A 20 2.91 7.92 24.23
C THR A 20 4.00 8.71 23.53
N LYS A 21 3.61 9.52 22.52
CA LYS A 21 4.57 10.32 21.75
C LYS A 21 5.29 11.36 22.62
N TYR A 22 4.59 11.85 23.64
CA TYR A 22 5.10 12.81 24.61
C TYR A 22 4.93 12.23 26.01
N TYR A 23 6.04 12.18 26.74
CA TYR A 23 6.05 11.64 28.09
C TYR A 23 5.36 12.59 29.08
N ASN A 24 4.46 12.02 29.88
CA ASN A 24 3.92 12.64 31.09
C ASN A 24 3.44 11.50 32.01
N PRO A 25 3.73 11.55 33.33
CA PRO A 25 3.36 10.47 34.24
C PRO A 25 1.85 10.27 34.41
N ASN A 26 1.02 11.22 33.96
CA ASN A 26 -0.44 11.16 34.02
C ASN A 26 -1.10 10.89 32.65
N ILE A 27 -0.33 10.67 31.59
CA ILE A 27 -0.86 10.36 30.26
C ILE A 27 -0.56 8.91 29.94
N PHE A 28 -1.63 8.13 29.76
CA PHE A 28 -1.57 6.72 29.41
C PHE A 28 -2.32 6.48 28.10
N ARG A 29 -1.93 5.44 27.38
CA ARG A 29 -2.55 5.08 26.11
C ARG A 29 -3.30 3.76 26.27
N GLY A 30 -4.57 3.75 25.87
CA GLY A 30 -5.40 2.55 25.92
C GLY A 30 -5.23 1.59 24.73
N ARG A 31 -4.70 2.08 23.60
CA ARG A 31 -4.49 1.34 22.34
C ARG A 31 -3.36 1.97 21.54
N SER A 32 -2.61 1.18 20.77
CA SER A 32 -1.59 1.71 19.85
C SER A 32 -2.09 2.89 19.00
N SER A 33 -1.24 3.89 18.76
CA SER A 33 -1.53 4.94 17.78
C SER A 33 -1.53 4.39 16.37
N SER A 34 -2.20 5.08 15.45
CA SER A 34 -2.13 4.72 14.02
C SER A 34 -0.68 4.77 13.52
N ILE A 35 -0.34 3.82 12.64
CA ILE A 35 0.95 3.74 11.95
C ILE A 35 0.80 3.90 10.42
N SER A 36 -0.34 4.39 9.93
CA SER A 36 -0.64 4.42 8.48
C SER A 36 0.47 5.07 7.67
N SER A 37 0.85 6.31 8.00
CA SER A 37 1.89 7.02 7.26
C SER A 37 3.25 6.32 7.33
N GLN A 38 3.61 5.73 8.48
CA GLN A 38 4.86 4.96 8.59
C GLN A 38 4.81 3.65 7.79
N LEU A 39 3.63 3.04 7.65
CA LEU A 39 3.43 1.86 6.81
C LEU A 39 3.56 2.22 5.33
N GLU A 40 3.05 3.37 4.90
CA GLU A 40 3.21 3.91 3.54
C GLU A 40 4.70 4.13 3.23
N ASP A 41 5.44 4.78 4.14
CA ASP A 41 6.89 4.98 4.04
C ASP A 41 7.67 3.65 3.97
N LEU A 42 7.35 2.71 4.86
CA LEU A 42 7.99 1.39 4.89
C LEU A 42 7.73 0.60 3.60
N THR A 43 6.50 0.69 3.08
CA THR A 43 6.11 0.03 1.83
C THR A 43 6.84 0.64 0.64
N ALA A 44 6.94 1.97 0.56
CA ALA A 44 7.71 2.65 -0.47
C ALA A 44 9.19 2.25 -0.44
N LEU A 45 9.80 2.18 0.75
CA LEU A 45 11.18 1.69 0.91
C LEU A 45 11.32 0.24 0.47
N PHE A 46 10.38 -0.63 0.85
CA PHE A 46 10.38 -2.02 0.44
C PHE A 46 10.34 -2.16 -1.08
N ILE A 47 9.46 -1.41 -1.76
CA ILE A 47 9.36 -1.44 -3.21
C ILE A 47 10.66 -0.92 -3.84
N ALA A 48 11.15 0.25 -3.40
CA ALA A 48 12.36 0.86 -3.96
C ALA A 48 13.60 -0.03 -3.83
N LEU A 49 13.72 -0.81 -2.76
CA LEU A 49 14.84 -1.74 -2.55
C LEU A 49 14.71 -3.08 -3.29
N ASN A 50 13.60 -3.33 -3.98
CA ASN A 50 13.35 -4.55 -4.73
C ASN A 50 12.98 -4.30 -6.20
N ASN A 51 12.69 -3.04 -6.56
CA ASN A 51 12.49 -2.61 -7.92
C ASN A 51 13.86 -2.25 -8.54
N PRO A 52 14.32 -2.96 -9.58
CA PRO A 52 15.60 -2.65 -10.24
C PRO A 52 15.55 -1.32 -11.02
N ASP A 53 14.36 -0.84 -11.36
CA ASP A 53 14.19 0.40 -12.10
C ASP A 53 14.35 1.59 -11.17
N HIS A 54 15.24 2.52 -11.55
CA HIS A 54 15.45 3.77 -10.83
C HIS A 54 14.25 4.72 -11.01
N CYS A 55 13.17 4.44 -10.29
CA CYS A 55 11.96 5.27 -10.25
C CYS A 55 12.04 6.33 -9.15
N THR A 56 11.17 7.34 -9.26
CA THR A 56 10.84 8.27 -8.18
C THR A 56 9.57 7.80 -7.48
N TYR A 57 9.59 7.75 -6.15
CA TYR A 57 8.49 7.32 -5.30
C TYR A 57 7.95 8.53 -4.54
N TYR A 58 6.69 8.90 -4.79
CA TYR A 58 6.01 9.95 -4.04
C TYR A 58 5.00 9.31 -3.09
N ILE A 59 5.08 9.67 -1.82
CA ILE A 59 4.26 9.10 -0.74
C ILE A 59 3.21 10.13 -0.33
N ASP A 60 1.96 9.69 -0.15
CA ASP A 60 0.78 10.54 0.15
C ASP A 60 0.72 11.79 -0.75
N GLN A 61 0.96 11.60 -2.05
CA GLN A 61 1.06 12.71 -3.01
C GLN A 61 -0.32 12.95 -3.63
N PRO A 62 -0.93 14.15 -3.44
CA PRO A 62 -2.15 14.48 -4.15
C PRO A 62 -1.91 14.53 -5.67
N VAL A 63 -2.60 13.70 -6.44
CA VAL A 63 -2.49 13.63 -7.90
C VAL A 63 -3.81 14.00 -8.55
N ARG A 64 -3.78 14.81 -9.62
CA ARG A 64 -4.98 15.13 -10.40
C ARG A 64 -5.35 13.99 -11.34
N PHE A 65 -6.58 13.50 -11.23
CA PHE A 65 -7.19 12.55 -12.14
C PHE A 65 -8.14 13.30 -13.07
N GLY A 66 -7.79 13.39 -14.34
CA GLY A 66 -8.53 14.17 -15.33
C GLY A 66 -8.61 15.66 -14.99
N SER A 67 -9.72 16.30 -15.35
CA SER A 67 -9.85 17.77 -15.32
C SER A 67 -10.01 18.40 -13.93
N SER A 68 -10.42 17.65 -12.89
CA SER A 68 -10.69 18.29 -11.58
C SER A 68 -10.62 17.39 -10.34
N LYS A 69 -10.52 16.07 -10.45
CA LYS A 69 -10.60 15.20 -9.26
C LYS A 69 -9.22 14.86 -8.73
N THR A 70 -8.84 15.46 -7.61
CA THR A 70 -7.63 15.02 -6.88
C THR A 70 -7.88 13.69 -6.20
N ARG A 71 -6.87 12.82 -6.24
CA ARG A 71 -6.80 11.55 -5.53
C ARG A 71 -5.50 11.46 -4.76
N TYR A 72 -5.49 10.58 -3.76
CA TYR A 72 -4.39 10.40 -2.83
C TYR A 72 -4.08 8.91 -2.81
N PRO A 73 -3.39 8.40 -3.85
CA PRO A 73 -2.77 7.08 -3.75
C PRO A 73 -1.71 7.16 -2.65
N ASP A 74 -1.59 6.10 -1.85
CA ASP A 74 -0.58 6.04 -0.79
C ASP A 74 0.85 6.17 -1.38
N ILE A 75 1.09 5.57 -2.55
CA ILE A 75 2.37 5.69 -3.29
C ILE A 75 2.12 5.89 -4.79
N VAL A 76 2.84 6.84 -5.37
CA VAL A 76 2.93 7.10 -6.82
C VAL A 76 4.33 6.76 -7.31
N ILE A 77 4.43 5.84 -8.26
CA ILE A 77 5.71 5.44 -8.86
C ILE A 77 5.83 6.08 -10.23
N GLN A 78 6.84 6.94 -10.39
CA GLN A 78 7.11 7.67 -11.61
C GLN A 78 8.49 7.29 -12.17
N ASN A 79 8.54 6.93 -13.45
CA ASN A 79 9.77 6.62 -14.16
C ASN A 79 10.55 7.89 -14.52
N GLY A 80 11.81 7.74 -14.95
CA GLY A 80 12.69 8.87 -15.28
C GLY A 80 12.16 9.78 -16.42
N ASP A 81 11.32 9.25 -17.30
CA ASP A 81 10.65 9.99 -18.38
C ASP A 81 9.38 10.74 -17.90
N LYS A 82 9.10 10.73 -16.59
CA LYS A 82 7.91 11.29 -15.94
C LYS A 82 6.61 10.51 -16.16
N THR A 83 6.67 9.30 -16.73
CA THR A 83 5.52 8.40 -16.84
C THR A 83 5.20 7.78 -15.48
N ILE A 84 3.92 7.83 -15.09
CA ILE A 84 3.38 7.17 -13.91
C ILE A 84 2.77 5.85 -14.37
N GLU A 85 3.36 4.74 -13.96
CA GLU A 85 2.92 3.40 -14.37
C GLU A 85 2.17 2.68 -13.28
N ASN A 86 2.55 2.92 -12.02
CA ASN A 86 2.05 2.19 -10.88
C ASN A 86 1.60 3.16 -9.78
N LEU A 87 0.41 2.93 -9.27
CA LEU A 87 -0.17 3.58 -8.12
C LEU A 87 -0.46 2.50 -7.07
N ILE A 88 -0.26 2.82 -5.80
CA ILE A 88 -0.36 1.83 -4.74
C ILE A 88 -1.17 2.41 -3.57
N ASP A 89 -2.07 1.61 -3.05
CA ASP A 89 -2.67 1.77 -1.72
C ASP A 89 -2.21 0.63 -0.82
N VAL A 90 -1.74 0.96 0.38
CA VAL A 90 -1.42 -0.02 1.42
C VAL A 90 -2.42 0.08 2.56
N LYS A 91 -2.88 -1.06 3.05
CA LYS A 91 -3.74 -1.16 4.23
C LYS A 91 -3.16 -2.22 5.15
N ALA A 92 -3.07 -1.92 6.44
CA ALA A 92 -2.59 -2.90 7.42
C ALA A 92 -3.51 -4.12 7.47
N ASP A 93 -4.80 -3.85 7.64
CA ASP A 93 -5.92 -4.80 7.56
C ASP A 93 -7.13 -4.04 6.98
N ILE A 94 -8.27 -4.72 6.83
CA ILE A 94 -9.50 -4.09 6.31
C ILE A 94 -10.63 -4.07 7.35
N GLY A 95 -10.28 -3.94 8.63
CA GLY A 95 -11.25 -3.88 9.72
C GLY A 95 -12.33 -2.80 9.55
N TRP A 96 -12.04 -1.74 8.78
CA TRP A 96 -12.95 -0.64 8.46
C TRP A 96 -13.91 -0.91 7.29
N ASN A 97 -13.61 -1.89 6.42
CA ASN A 97 -14.39 -2.17 5.20
C ASN A 97 -14.45 -3.68 4.90
N ARG A 98 -14.86 -4.45 5.90
CA ARG A 98 -14.84 -5.92 5.86
C ARG A 98 -15.59 -6.55 4.68
N ASP A 99 -16.56 -5.85 4.08
CA ASP A 99 -17.39 -6.37 2.99
C ASP A 99 -17.41 -5.46 1.73
N GLY A 100 -16.54 -4.46 1.65
CA GLY A 100 -16.55 -3.49 0.54
C GLY A 100 -15.29 -3.47 -0.30
N MET A 101 -14.39 -4.45 -0.16
CA MET A 101 -13.13 -4.47 -0.90
C MET A 101 -13.35 -4.68 -2.40
N TYR A 102 -14.26 -5.61 -2.77
CA TYR A 102 -14.65 -5.79 -4.17
C TYR A 102 -15.16 -4.49 -4.79
N LYS A 103 -16.11 -3.81 -4.14
CA LYS A 103 -16.66 -2.54 -4.62
C LYS A 103 -15.57 -1.47 -4.74
N PHE A 104 -14.70 -1.35 -3.74
CA PHE A 104 -13.58 -0.42 -3.76
C PHE A 104 -12.67 -0.64 -4.98
N CYS A 105 -12.31 -1.88 -5.26
CA CYS A 105 -11.44 -2.21 -6.39
C CYS A 105 -12.12 -1.94 -7.74
N MET A 106 -13.41 -2.27 -7.89
CA MET A 106 -14.17 -1.96 -9.12
C MET A 106 -14.28 -0.46 -9.37
N GLU A 107 -14.53 0.34 -8.34
CA GLU A 107 -14.53 1.81 -8.48
C GLU A 107 -13.16 2.35 -8.91
N TRP A 108 -12.07 1.73 -8.44
CA TRP A 108 -10.72 2.08 -8.89
C TRP A 108 -10.43 1.62 -10.31
N GLU A 109 -10.91 0.45 -10.73
CA GLU A 109 -10.76 -0.03 -12.09
C GLU A 109 -11.34 0.98 -13.10
N ASP A 110 -12.54 1.50 -12.82
CA ASP A 110 -13.17 2.54 -13.65
C ASP A 110 -12.38 3.85 -13.66
N ARG A 111 -11.86 4.27 -12.49
CA ARG A 111 -11.05 5.49 -12.36
C ARG A 111 -9.75 5.39 -13.13
N ILE A 112 -9.08 4.24 -13.07
CA ILE A 112 -7.81 4.00 -13.76
C ILE A 112 -8.03 3.98 -15.26
N LYS A 113 -9.04 3.25 -15.76
CA LYS A 113 -9.43 3.27 -17.18
C LYS A 113 -9.67 4.69 -17.70
N ALA A 114 -10.32 5.54 -16.89
CA ALA A 114 -10.65 6.91 -17.30
C ALA A 114 -9.44 7.86 -17.45
N VAL A 115 -8.28 7.53 -16.86
CA VAL A 115 -7.09 8.40 -16.88
C VAL A 115 -5.89 7.81 -17.60
N GLN A 116 -5.98 6.57 -18.10
CA GLN A 116 -4.90 5.96 -18.86
C GLN A 116 -4.48 6.80 -20.06
N GLY A 117 -3.18 7.04 -20.18
CA GLY A 117 -2.60 7.84 -21.28
C GLY A 117 -2.75 9.35 -21.15
N THR A 118 -3.44 9.87 -20.11
CA THR A 118 -3.65 11.31 -19.94
C THR A 118 -2.49 11.98 -19.20
N GLU A 119 -2.33 13.28 -19.40
CA GLU A 119 -1.42 14.08 -18.58
C GLU A 119 -1.97 14.31 -17.17
N THR A 120 -1.08 14.54 -16.22
CA THR A 120 -1.42 14.93 -14.86
C THR A 120 -0.41 15.93 -14.31
N THR A 121 -0.80 16.61 -13.23
CA THR A 121 0.07 17.50 -12.49
C THR A 121 -0.19 17.32 -11.00
N PHE A 122 0.85 17.48 -10.22
CA PHE A 122 0.78 17.46 -8.77
C PHE A 122 1.77 18.46 -8.19
N THR A 123 1.56 18.85 -6.94
CA THR A 123 2.38 19.85 -6.26
C THR A 123 3.24 19.17 -5.21
N ASP A 124 4.54 19.39 -5.27
CA ASP A 124 5.49 18.88 -4.31
C ASP A 124 5.12 19.31 -2.88
N GLY A 125 5.05 18.36 -1.96
CA GLY A 125 4.58 18.61 -0.59
C GLY A 125 5.42 19.63 0.17
N LYS A 126 6.73 19.73 -0.12
CA LYS A 126 7.69 20.57 0.60
C LYS A 126 7.98 21.90 -0.10
N SER A 127 8.41 21.84 -1.36
CA SER A 127 8.79 23.03 -2.16
C SER A 127 7.58 23.79 -2.71
N LYS A 128 6.41 23.14 -2.79
CA LYS A 128 5.20 23.64 -3.47
C LYS A 128 5.38 23.87 -4.97
N GLU A 129 6.45 23.35 -5.56
CA GLU A 129 6.66 23.38 -7.00
C GLU A 129 5.67 22.46 -7.72
N LYS A 130 5.22 22.90 -8.89
CA LYS A 130 4.31 22.11 -9.72
C LYS A 130 5.12 21.12 -10.54
N ARG A 131 4.82 19.83 -10.37
CA ARG A 131 5.37 18.73 -11.15
C ARG A 131 4.37 18.28 -12.22
N HIS A 132 4.91 17.86 -13.35
CA HIS A 132 4.17 17.31 -14.47
C HIS A 132 4.45 15.82 -14.58
N GLY A 133 3.44 15.05 -14.98
CA GLY A 133 3.55 13.63 -15.25
C GLY A 133 2.54 13.19 -16.31
N LYS A 134 2.66 11.95 -16.73
CA LYS A 134 1.72 11.32 -17.67
C LYS A 134 1.35 9.95 -17.15
N PHE A 135 0.07 9.65 -17.04
CA PHE A 135 -0.36 8.30 -16.74
C PHE A 135 -0.07 7.38 -17.93
N SER A 136 0.52 6.22 -17.66
CA SER A 136 0.74 5.21 -18.68
C SER A 136 -0.57 4.75 -19.30
N LYS A 137 -0.53 4.32 -20.57
CA LYS A 137 -1.67 3.63 -21.21
C LYS A 137 -1.95 2.27 -20.56
N ARG A 138 -0.98 1.73 -19.80
CA ARG A 138 -1.10 0.48 -19.04
C ARG A 138 -1.07 0.72 -17.53
N LEU A 139 -1.46 1.93 -17.07
CA LEU A 139 -1.48 2.30 -15.66
C LEU A 139 -2.10 1.19 -14.80
N LYS A 140 -1.38 0.75 -13.77
CA LYS A 140 -1.85 -0.22 -12.77
C LYS A 140 -2.09 0.45 -11.43
N TYR A 141 -3.03 -0.10 -10.69
CA TYR A 141 -3.33 0.27 -9.32
C TYR A 141 -3.25 -0.98 -8.44
N HIS A 142 -2.42 -0.93 -7.41
CA HIS A 142 -2.13 -2.07 -6.54
C HIS A 142 -2.65 -1.79 -5.13
N VAL A 143 -3.43 -2.71 -4.59
CA VAL A 143 -3.93 -2.64 -3.22
C VAL A 143 -3.22 -3.72 -2.42
N LEU A 144 -2.34 -3.31 -1.51
CA LEU A 144 -1.56 -4.21 -0.66
C LEU A 144 -2.21 -4.32 0.72
N ILE A 145 -2.71 -5.49 1.08
CA ILE A 145 -3.22 -5.77 2.43
C ILE A 145 -2.14 -6.51 3.21
N ALA A 146 -1.60 -5.89 4.27
CA ALA A 146 -0.48 -6.45 5.01
C ALA A 146 -0.87 -7.76 5.72
N THR A 147 -2.08 -7.87 6.28
CA THR A 147 -2.56 -9.11 6.90
C THR A 147 -4.07 -9.37 6.71
N LEU A 148 -4.42 -10.65 6.60
CA LEU A 148 -5.79 -11.14 6.62
C LEU A 148 -6.42 -11.19 8.01
N GLU A 149 -5.60 -11.10 9.06
CA GLU A 149 -6.13 -11.06 10.41
C GLU A 149 -6.96 -9.78 10.61
N ASN A 150 -8.14 -9.91 11.23
CA ASN A 150 -9.17 -8.85 11.39
C ASN A 150 -9.88 -8.38 10.10
N SER A 151 -9.63 -9.00 8.96
CA SER A 151 -10.11 -8.54 7.65
C SER A 151 -11.47 -9.10 7.20
N GLY A 152 -12.12 -9.95 8.00
CA GLY A 152 -13.43 -10.54 7.64
C GLY A 152 -13.32 -11.74 6.70
N LYS A 153 -14.46 -12.41 6.46
CA LYS A 153 -14.49 -13.72 5.76
C LYS A 153 -14.54 -13.61 4.23
N THR A 154 -14.95 -12.46 3.71
CA THR A 154 -15.22 -12.23 2.28
C THR A 154 -13.96 -11.85 1.49
N LEU A 155 -12.91 -11.34 2.15
CA LEU A 155 -11.72 -10.81 1.49
C LEU A 155 -11.01 -11.79 0.56
N LYS A 156 -10.91 -13.07 0.93
CA LYS A 156 -10.30 -14.10 0.05
C LYS A 156 -11.10 -14.27 -1.24
N ASN A 157 -12.43 -14.30 -1.14
CA ASN A 157 -13.32 -14.39 -2.30
C ASN A 157 -13.28 -13.10 -3.14
N ASP A 158 -13.19 -11.93 -2.51
CA ASP A 158 -13.03 -10.66 -3.22
C ASP A 158 -11.69 -10.62 -3.98
N HIS A 159 -10.61 -11.11 -3.38
CA HIS A 159 -9.30 -11.24 -4.02
C HIS A 159 -9.35 -12.11 -5.28
N ASP A 160 -9.98 -13.28 -5.21
CA ASP A 160 -10.15 -14.15 -6.37
C ASP A 160 -10.98 -13.48 -7.49
N LYS A 161 -12.08 -12.81 -7.13
CA LYS A 161 -12.90 -12.08 -8.10
C LYS A 161 -12.12 -10.94 -8.76
N ILE A 162 -11.45 -10.10 -7.98
CA ILE A 162 -10.67 -8.97 -8.49
C ILE A 162 -9.59 -9.46 -9.45
N LYS A 163 -8.90 -10.56 -9.12
CA LYS A 163 -7.88 -11.17 -9.99
C LYS A 163 -8.43 -11.60 -11.36
N ASN A 164 -9.69 -12.02 -11.42
CA ASN A 164 -10.33 -12.48 -12.66
C ASN A 164 -11.04 -11.36 -13.43
N GLU A 165 -11.56 -10.35 -12.74
CA GLU A 165 -12.47 -9.34 -13.32
C GLU A 165 -11.79 -7.99 -13.57
N CYS A 166 -10.73 -7.64 -12.83
CA CYS A 166 -10.01 -6.38 -12.99
C CYS A 166 -8.79 -6.55 -13.90
N SER A 167 -8.61 -5.61 -14.84
CA SER A 167 -7.47 -5.62 -15.76
C SER A 167 -6.36 -4.67 -15.30
N ASN A 168 -6.69 -3.62 -14.55
CA ASN A 168 -5.75 -2.59 -14.14
C ASN A 168 -5.56 -2.52 -12.63
N VAL A 169 -6.54 -2.98 -11.86
CA VAL A 169 -6.46 -3.11 -10.39
C VAL A 169 -6.03 -4.50 -9.98
N ASN A 170 -5.09 -4.57 -9.04
CA ASN A 170 -4.68 -5.83 -8.40
C ASN A 170 -4.78 -5.69 -6.88
N LEU A 171 -5.48 -6.63 -6.24
CA LEU A 171 -5.50 -6.77 -4.78
C LEU A 171 -4.49 -7.84 -4.36
N TYR A 172 -3.71 -7.61 -3.31
CA TYR A 172 -2.72 -8.54 -2.78
C TYR A 172 -2.90 -8.78 -1.29
N LEU A 173 -2.76 -10.04 -0.86
CA LEU A 173 -2.91 -10.47 0.52
C LEU A 173 -1.56 -10.96 1.04
N LEU A 174 -0.83 -10.13 1.78
CA LEU A 174 0.61 -10.34 2.01
C LEU A 174 0.94 -11.31 3.15
N SER A 175 0.03 -11.49 4.11
CA SER A 175 0.20 -12.46 5.20
C SER A 175 -1.11 -12.91 5.84
N ASP A 176 -1.06 -14.02 6.58
CA ASP A 176 -2.09 -14.47 7.51
C ASP A 176 -1.47 -15.16 8.75
N GLY A 177 -2.29 -15.80 9.58
CA GLY A 177 -1.85 -16.58 10.74
C GLY A 177 -1.66 -15.76 12.01
N GLN A 178 -0.95 -14.63 11.93
CA GLN A 178 -0.80 -13.71 13.06
C GLN A 178 -0.85 -12.25 12.62
N HIS A 179 -1.55 -11.42 13.38
CA HIS A 179 -1.58 -9.97 13.14
C HIS A 179 -0.26 -9.32 13.62
N PRO A 180 0.39 -8.42 12.85
CA PRO A 180 1.65 -7.78 13.26
C PRO A 180 1.55 -6.98 14.57
N ASN A 181 0.38 -6.42 14.87
CA ASN A 181 0.07 -5.71 16.12
C ASN A 181 -0.36 -6.62 17.30
N THR A 182 0.16 -7.84 17.42
CA THR A 182 -0.28 -8.75 18.49
C THR A 182 0.32 -8.39 19.86
N TYR A 183 -0.52 -8.40 20.90
CA TYR A 183 -0.13 -8.12 22.28
C TYR A 183 0.25 -9.41 23.01
N GLY A 184 1.06 -9.30 24.06
CA GLY A 184 1.42 -10.44 24.93
C GLY A 184 2.44 -11.42 24.34
N LEU A 185 2.97 -11.14 23.16
CA LEU A 185 4.05 -11.90 22.52
C LEU A 185 5.27 -10.99 22.29
N THR A 186 6.47 -11.57 22.24
CA THR A 186 7.65 -10.83 21.79
C THR A 186 7.55 -10.54 20.29
N GLN A 187 8.28 -9.53 19.80
CA GLN A 187 8.29 -9.22 18.37
C GLN A 187 8.75 -10.41 17.52
N GLN A 188 9.70 -11.21 18.02
CA GLN A 188 10.18 -12.42 17.35
C GLN A 188 9.10 -13.51 17.32
N ASP A 189 8.40 -13.75 18.42
CA ASP A 189 7.29 -14.72 18.47
C ASP A 189 6.15 -14.34 17.51
N VAL A 190 5.87 -13.03 17.36
CA VAL A 190 4.90 -12.56 16.37
C VAL A 190 5.40 -12.87 14.98
N LEU A 191 6.65 -12.50 14.65
CA LEU A 191 7.24 -12.73 13.34
C LEU A 191 7.25 -14.20 12.92
N ASP A 192 7.56 -15.11 13.84
CA ASP A 192 7.61 -16.55 13.56
C ASP A 192 6.22 -17.18 13.39
N LYS A 193 5.16 -16.51 13.86
CA LYS A 193 3.76 -16.93 13.67
C LYS A 193 3.08 -16.28 12.46
N ILE A 194 3.67 -15.24 11.88
CA ILE A 194 3.17 -14.65 10.63
C ILE A 194 3.48 -15.63 9.49
N ASN A 195 2.43 -16.04 8.78
CA ASN A 195 2.57 -16.77 7.53
C ASN A 195 2.63 -15.79 6.37
N ILE A 196 3.83 -15.57 5.83
CA ILE A 196 4.10 -14.63 4.74
C ILE A 196 3.73 -15.28 3.39
N GLN A 197 2.94 -14.60 2.57
CA GLN A 197 2.48 -15.10 1.28
C GLN A 197 3.49 -14.75 0.17
N ASP A 198 4.60 -15.49 0.09
CA ASP A 198 5.69 -15.21 -0.87
C ASP A 198 5.23 -15.15 -2.33
N ASP A 199 4.23 -15.95 -2.72
CA ASP A 199 3.67 -15.94 -4.07
C ASP A 199 2.93 -14.63 -4.40
N GLU A 200 2.30 -13.99 -3.41
CA GLU A 200 1.64 -12.69 -3.59
C GLU A 200 2.67 -11.56 -3.75
N PHE A 201 3.81 -11.63 -3.04
CA PHE A 201 4.94 -10.72 -3.27
C PHE A 201 5.55 -10.91 -4.66
N ARG A 202 5.74 -12.17 -5.09
CA ARG A 202 6.26 -12.47 -6.43
C ARG A 202 5.33 -11.89 -7.50
N ARG A 203 4.03 -12.16 -7.40
CA ARG A 203 3.01 -11.62 -8.30
C ARG A 203 2.99 -10.09 -8.32
N PHE A 204 3.14 -9.45 -7.17
CA PHE A 204 3.21 -8.00 -7.08
C PHE A 204 4.41 -7.44 -7.85
N PHE A 205 5.61 -7.98 -7.65
CA PHE A 205 6.80 -7.52 -8.36
C PHE A 205 6.82 -7.88 -9.85
N GLU A 206 6.20 -9.00 -10.25
CA GLU A 206 5.98 -9.32 -11.65
C GLU A 206 5.09 -8.27 -12.31
N ASN A 207 3.94 -7.95 -11.70
CA ASN A 207 3.02 -6.94 -12.21
C ASN A 207 3.58 -5.51 -12.17
N LEU A 208 4.52 -5.23 -11.26
CA LEU A 208 5.21 -3.94 -11.18
C LEU A 208 6.16 -3.74 -12.37
N LYS A 209 6.74 -4.84 -12.87
CA LYS A 209 7.75 -4.90 -13.95
C LYS A 209 7.16 -5.20 -15.32
N ASP A 210 5.87 -5.51 -15.43
CA ASP A 210 5.22 -5.90 -16.68
C ASP A 210 5.06 -4.65 -17.58
N THR A 211 6.22 -4.21 -18.04
CA THR A 211 6.55 -3.02 -18.81
C THR A 211 7.47 -3.54 -19.92
N PRO A 212 7.00 -3.67 -21.18
CA PRO A 212 7.87 -4.03 -22.31
C PRO A 212 9.08 -3.10 -22.45
#